data_AF-A0A9E0VPA0-F1
#
_entry.id   AF-A0A9E0VPA0-F1
#
_cell.length_a   1.000
_cell.length_b   1.000
_cell.length_c   1.000
_cell.angle_alpha   90.00
_cell.angle_beta   90.00
_cell.angle_gamma   90.00
#
_symmetry.space_group_name_H-M   'P 1'
#
loop_
_entity.id
_entity.type
_entity.pdbx_description
1 polymer ?
#
loop_
_entity_poly.entity_id
_entity_poly.type
_entity_poly.pdbx_seq_one_letter_code
_entity_poly.pdbx_strand_id
1 'polypeptide(L)'
;MRSEKEMMDLVLSLAEQDERIRIVTLEGSRANINIPKDEFQDYDITYFVSDIEPFISNDDWLNQFGNIIMMQKPEDMELFPPEEKGFSYLMLFDDYNKIDLTLLPLEELDNYLKGDKLIKVLIDKDCRIKRDIVPTDIDYHVRKPSAREYDDCCNEFWNVTPYVIKGLCR
;
A
#
# COMPACT_ATOMS: atom_id res chain seq x y z
N MET A 1 8.08 7.45 18.27
CA MET A 1 7.86 6.59 17.10
C MET A 1 8.32 5.19 17.45
N ARG A 2 7.42 4.23 17.37
CA ARG A 2 7.73 2.80 17.41
C ARG A 2 8.63 2.46 16.22
N SER A 3 9.58 1.57 16.46
CA SER A 3 10.52 1.06 15.46
C SER A 3 9.85 0.15 14.43
N GLU A 4 10.55 -0.10 13.32
CA GLU A 4 10.10 -1.07 12.31
C GLU A 4 9.79 -2.44 12.90
N LYS A 5 10.63 -2.89 13.85
CA LYS A 5 10.39 -4.15 14.53
C LYS A 5 9.09 -4.13 15.32
N GLU A 6 8.84 -3.09 16.12
CA GLU A 6 7.62 -2.99 16.92
C GLU A 6 6.36 -2.91 16.04
N MET A 7 6.41 -2.16 14.93
CA MET A 7 5.30 -2.07 13.98
C MET A 7 5.03 -3.41 13.29
N MET A 8 6.08 -4.09 12.81
CA MET A 8 5.93 -5.40 12.19
C MET A 8 5.46 -6.47 13.18
N ASP A 9 5.95 -6.44 14.43
CA ASP A 9 5.52 -7.36 15.47
C ASP A 9 4.01 -7.20 15.76
N LEU A 10 3.47 -5.97 15.75
CA LEU A 10 2.02 -5.73 15.87
C LEU A 10 1.24 -6.33 14.69
N VAL A 11 1.69 -6.05 13.46
CA VAL A 11 1.07 -6.57 12.22
C VAL A 11 1.03 -8.09 12.21
N LEU A 12 2.15 -8.74 12.55
CA LEU A 12 2.25 -10.19 12.52
C LEU A 12 1.50 -10.83 13.69
N SER A 13 1.58 -10.26 14.89
CA SER A 13 0.88 -10.79 16.07
C SER A 13 -0.63 -10.81 15.90
N LEU A 14 -1.20 -9.75 15.32
CA LEU A 14 -2.62 -9.71 15.00
C LEU A 14 -3.00 -10.81 14.02
N ALA A 15 -2.25 -10.91 12.93
CA ALA A 15 -2.50 -11.93 11.92
C ALA A 15 -2.36 -13.35 12.48
N GLU A 16 -1.41 -13.61 13.38
CA GLU A 16 -1.26 -14.90 14.04
C GLU A 16 -2.44 -15.23 14.96
N GLN A 17 -2.94 -14.25 15.71
CA GLN A 17 -4.03 -14.43 16.67
C GLN A 17 -5.42 -14.54 16.03
N ASP A 18 -5.62 -13.91 14.88
CA ASP A 18 -6.89 -13.93 14.15
C ASP A 18 -6.88 -15.00 13.06
N GLU A 19 -7.65 -16.07 13.26
CA GLU A 19 -7.77 -17.16 12.28
C GLU A 19 -8.40 -16.74 10.94
N ARG A 20 -9.10 -15.60 10.90
CA ARG A 20 -9.69 -15.07 9.67
C ARG A 20 -8.62 -14.50 8.75
N ILE A 21 -7.51 -13.99 9.30
CA ILE A 21 -6.36 -13.53 8.52
C ILE A 21 -5.53 -14.76 8.13
N ARG A 22 -5.47 -15.06 6.83
CA ARG A 22 -4.83 -16.27 6.30
C ARG A 22 -3.47 -15.99 5.68
N ILE A 23 -3.33 -14.84 5.02
CA ILE A 23 -2.08 -14.42 4.36
C ILE A 23 -1.83 -12.96 4.72
N VAL A 24 -0.55 -12.64 4.97
CA VAL A 24 -0.08 -11.28 5.18
C VAL A 24 1.01 -10.99 4.17
N THR A 25 0.89 -9.85 3.50
CA THR A 25 1.90 -9.33 2.60
C THR A 25 2.29 -7.91 2.97
N LEU A 26 3.54 -7.56 2.69
CA LEU A 26 4.09 -6.21 2.79
C LEU A 26 4.38 -5.71 1.38
N GLU A 27 3.96 -4.49 1.11
CA GLU A 27 4.09 -3.83 -0.19
C GLU A 27 5.02 -2.63 -0.14
N GLY A 28 5.10 -1.95 -1.29
CA GLY A 28 5.65 -0.61 -1.39
C GLY A 28 7.13 -0.54 -1.05
N SER A 29 7.51 0.63 -0.56
CA SER A 29 8.92 1.00 -0.39
C SER A 29 9.67 0.11 0.61
N ARG A 30 8.98 -0.45 1.62
CA ARG A 30 9.59 -1.33 2.62
C ARG A 30 9.87 -2.74 2.08
N ALA A 31 9.19 -3.15 1.01
CA ALA A 31 9.49 -4.37 0.27
C ALA A 31 10.65 -4.18 -0.74
N ASN A 32 11.00 -2.93 -1.08
CA ASN A 32 12.04 -2.64 -2.06
C ASN A 32 13.45 -2.78 -1.46
N ILE A 33 14.22 -3.75 -1.94
CA ILE A 33 15.60 -4.02 -1.50
C ILE A 33 16.64 -3.07 -2.14
N ASN A 34 16.25 -2.31 -3.17
CA ASN A 34 17.16 -1.46 -3.94
C ASN A 34 17.26 -0.03 -3.41
N ILE A 35 16.45 0.34 -2.41
CA ILE A 35 16.46 1.66 -1.78
C ILE A 35 16.88 1.56 -0.31
N PRO A 36 17.55 2.58 0.25
CA PRO A 36 17.80 2.64 1.68
C PRO A 36 16.48 2.69 2.44
N LYS A 37 16.40 1.96 3.55
CA LYS A 37 15.28 2.10 4.49
C LYS A 37 15.43 3.37 5.32
N ASP A 38 14.32 4.03 5.59
CA ASP A 38 14.27 5.21 6.45
C ASP A 38 13.02 5.24 7.33
N GLU A 39 12.96 6.24 8.23
CA GLU A 39 11.86 6.42 9.19
C GLU A 39 10.59 7.03 8.59
N PHE A 40 10.63 7.50 7.34
CA PHE A 40 9.50 8.12 6.64
C PHE A 40 8.77 7.14 5.71
N GLN A 41 9.23 5.90 5.59
CA GLN A 41 8.53 4.88 4.83
C GLN A 41 7.25 4.44 5.56
N ASP A 42 6.12 4.48 4.86
CA ASP A 42 4.86 3.94 5.38
C ASP A 42 4.89 2.39 5.40
N TYR A 43 3.90 1.80 6.07
CA TYR A 43 3.68 0.36 6.07
C TYR A 43 2.48 0.02 5.17
N ASP A 44 2.76 -0.42 3.95
CA ASP A 44 1.74 -0.93 3.03
C ASP A 44 1.51 -2.42 3.35
N ILE A 45 0.45 -2.74 4.08
CA ILE A 45 0.14 -4.10 4.54
C ILE A 45 -1.15 -4.58 3.88
N THR A 46 -1.14 -5.81 3.38
CA THR A 46 -2.35 -6.47 2.90
C THR A 46 -2.63 -7.73 3.72
N TYR A 47 -3.84 -7.82 4.27
CA TYR A 47 -4.37 -9.03 4.90
C TYR A 47 -5.37 -9.70 3.96
N PHE A 48 -5.09 -10.96 3.60
CA PHE A 48 -6.09 -11.80 2.97
C PHE A 48 -6.93 -12.49 4.04
N VAL A 49 -8.22 -12.17 4.03
CA VAL A 49 -9.16 -12.63 5.04
C VAL A 49 -10.14 -13.66 4.46
N SER A 50 -10.56 -14.60 5.29
CA SER A 50 -11.63 -15.55 4.94
C SER A 50 -13.02 -14.92 4.93
N ASP A 51 -13.20 -13.85 5.69
CA ASP A 51 -14.44 -13.08 5.81
C ASP A 51 -14.09 -11.63 6.17
N ILE A 52 -14.51 -10.68 5.33
CA ILE A 52 -14.20 -9.26 5.47
C ILE A 52 -15.19 -8.51 6.37
N GLU A 53 -16.44 -8.99 6.46
CA GLU A 53 -17.54 -8.31 7.15
C GLU A 53 -17.24 -7.95 8.61
N PRO A 54 -16.63 -8.84 9.42
CA PRO A 54 -16.32 -8.51 10.81
C PRO A 54 -15.29 -7.39 10.97
N PHE A 55 -14.43 -7.17 9.98
CA PHE A 55 -13.39 -6.15 10.02
C PHE A 55 -13.91 -4.77 9.61
N ILE A 56 -14.97 -4.71 8.80
CA ILE A 56 -15.56 -3.45 8.28
C ILE A 56 -16.79 -3.01 9.07
N SER A 57 -17.43 -3.93 9.81
CA SER A 57 -18.60 -3.62 10.64
C SER A 57 -18.24 -3.00 12.00
N ASN A 58 -17.01 -3.20 12.48
CA ASN A 58 -16.50 -2.58 13.70
C ASN A 58 -14.99 -2.32 13.55
N ASP A 59 -14.57 -1.07 13.76
CA ASP A 59 -13.18 -0.62 13.65
C ASP A 59 -12.36 -0.86 14.95
N ASP A 60 -12.97 -1.34 16.04
CA ASP A 60 -12.32 -1.47 17.37
C ASP A 60 -11.07 -2.34 17.38
N TRP A 61 -10.97 -3.31 16.47
CA TRP A 61 -9.78 -4.16 16.34
C TRP A 61 -8.56 -3.36 15.87
N LEU A 62 -8.73 -2.19 15.27
CA LEU A 62 -7.60 -1.35 14.86
C LEU A 62 -6.87 -0.73 16.05
N ASN A 63 -7.51 -0.64 17.22
CA ASN A 63 -6.91 -0.09 18.46
C ASN A 63 -5.65 -0.87 18.91
N GLN A 64 -5.50 -2.11 18.44
CA GLN A 64 -4.32 -2.95 18.67
C GLN A 64 -3.05 -2.34 18.07
N PHE A 65 -3.19 -1.58 16.99
CA PHE A 65 -2.09 -0.86 16.34
C PHE A 65 -1.73 0.45 17.06
N GLY A 66 -2.35 0.77 18.19
CA GLY A 66 -2.06 1.98 18.95
C GLY A 66 -3.05 3.12 18.69
N ASN A 67 -2.67 4.33 19.10
CA ASN A 67 -3.56 5.47 19.10
C ASN A 67 -3.58 6.15 17.72
N ILE A 68 -4.71 6.05 17.03
CA ILE A 68 -4.92 6.58 15.68
C ILE A 68 -5.31 8.06 15.78
N ILE A 69 -4.54 8.95 15.15
CA ILE A 69 -4.85 10.39 15.10
C ILE A 69 -5.65 10.78 13.86
N MET A 70 -5.53 10.02 12.78
CA MET A 70 -6.32 10.19 11.56
C MET A 70 -6.50 8.83 10.89
N MET A 71 -7.71 8.57 10.41
CA MET A 71 -8.04 7.38 9.63
C MET A 71 -8.87 7.78 8.41
N GLN A 72 -8.52 7.24 7.26
CA GLN A 72 -9.34 7.30 6.05
C GLN A 72 -9.70 5.88 5.62
N LYS A 73 -10.95 5.70 5.19
CA LYS A 73 -11.50 4.44 4.67
C LYS A 73 -11.95 4.68 3.23
N PRO A 74 -11.08 4.50 2.23
CA PRO A 74 -11.37 4.93 0.86
C PRO A 74 -12.67 4.36 0.30
N GLU A 75 -13.01 3.13 0.67
CA GLU A 75 -14.22 2.46 0.21
C GLU A 75 -15.49 2.80 1.01
N ASP A 76 -15.38 3.61 2.06
CA ASP A 76 -16.47 4.06 2.94
C ASP A 76 -16.55 5.60 2.98
N MET A 77 -16.44 6.24 1.81
CA MET A 77 -16.58 7.69 1.64
C MET A 77 -17.80 8.04 0.77
N GLU A 78 -18.50 9.13 1.11
CA GLU A 78 -19.58 9.68 0.27
C GLU A 78 -19.04 10.58 -0.84
N LEU A 79 -18.01 11.37 -0.55
CA LEU A 79 -17.44 12.34 -1.49
C LEU A 79 -16.71 11.66 -2.66
N PHE A 80 -16.11 10.50 -2.40
CA PHE A 80 -15.36 9.72 -3.38
C PHE A 80 -15.92 8.29 -3.37
N PRO A 81 -16.45 7.80 -4.49
CA PRO A 81 -16.98 6.44 -4.55
C PRO A 81 -15.85 5.40 -4.43
N PRO A 82 -16.15 4.18 -3.93
CA PRO A 82 -15.19 3.09 -3.91
C PRO A 82 -14.75 2.71 -5.33
N GLU A 83 -13.45 2.54 -5.53
CA GLU A 83 -12.87 2.14 -6.83
C GLU A 83 -12.38 0.67 -6.83
N GLU A 84 -11.92 0.18 -5.68
CA GLU A 84 -11.31 -1.14 -5.53
C GLU A 84 -12.25 -2.16 -4.87
N LYS A 85 -11.97 -3.45 -5.07
CA LYS A 85 -12.77 -4.54 -4.50
C LYS A 85 -12.52 -4.79 -3.01
N GLY A 86 -11.39 -4.34 -2.49
CA GLY A 86 -10.98 -4.54 -1.11
C GLY A 86 -11.64 -3.55 -0.15
N PHE A 87 -11.13 -3.51 1.07
CA PHE A 87 -11.43 -2.44 2.01
C PHE A 87 -10.15 -2.01 2.71
N SER A 88 -9.87 -0.72 2.70
CA SER A 88 -8.59 -0.18 3.14
C SER A 88 -8.74 0.77 4.32
N TYR A 89 -7.77 0.73 5.23
CA TYR A 89 -7.62 1.64 6.35
C TYR A 89 -6.28 2.37 6.22
N LEU A 90 -6.33 3.66 5.89
CA LEU A 90 -5.15 4.52 5.85
C LEU A 90 -5.04 5.23 7.20
N MET A 91 -4.13 4.78 8.05
CA MET A 91 -4.05 5.15 9.45
C MET A 91 -2.75 5.88 9.76
N LEU A 92 -2.87 7.07 10.33
CA LEU A 92 -1.76 7.81 10.92
C LEU A 92 -1.86 7.73 12.44
N PHE A 93 -0.76 7.36 13.11
CA PHE A 93 -0.71 7.17 14.56
C PHE A 93 -0.07 8.38 15.28
N ASP A 94 -0.30 8.48 16.58
CA ASP A 94 0.23 9.57 17.43
C ASP A 94 1.76 9.58 17.58
N ASP A 95 2.41 8.51 17.14
CA ASP A 95 3.84 8.38 17.08
C ASP A 95 4.42 8.62 15.67
N TYR A 96 3.59 9.11 14.74
CA TYR A 96 3.86 9.47 13.34
C TYR A 96 4.13 8.33 12.37
N ASN A 97 4.00 7.07 12.82
CA ASN A 97 3.94 5.96 11.87
C ASN A 97 2.64 6.03 11.06
N LYS A 98 2.69 5.59 9.80
CA LYS A 98 1.51 5.43 8.94
C LYS A 98 1.42 4.01 8.40
N ILE A 99 0.26 3.39 8.52
CA ILE A 99 -0.06 2.09 7.94
C ILE A 99 -1.17 2.29 6.92
N ASP A 100 -0.96 1.80 5.70
CA ASP A 100 -2.01 1.60 4.71
C ASP A 100 -2.34 0.10 4.73
N LEU A 101 -3.44 -0.23 5.41
CA LEU A 101 -3.87 -1.61 5.63
C LEU A 101 -5.02 -1.97 4.71
N THR A 102 -4.77 -2.86 3.76
CA THR A 102 -5.78 -3.36 2.82
C THR A 102 -6.27 -4.73 3.25
N LEU A 103 -7.60 -4.91 3.24
CA LEU A 103 -8.26 -6.20 3.42
C LEU A 103 -8.71 -6.70 2.05
N LEU A 104 -8.30 -7.92 1.70
CA LEU A 104 -8.75 -8.58 0.47
C LEU A 104 -9.35 -9.95 0.79
N PRO A 105 -10.39 -10.36 0.08
CA PRO A 105 -10.85 -11.74 0.16
C PRO A 105 -9.85 -12.67 -0.53
N LEU A 106 -9.78 -13.92 -0.08
CA LEU A 106 -8.81 -14.91 -0.57
C LEU A 106 -8.87 -15.17 -2.08
N GLU A 107 -10.04 -15.03 -2.71
CA GLU A 107 -10.20 -15.18 -4.15
C GLU A 107 -9.41 -14.13 -4.98
N GLU A 108 -9.07 -12.98 -4.40
CA GLU A 108 -8.32 -11.93 -5.10
C GLU A 108 -6.81 -12.15 -5.07
N LEU A 109 -6.31 -13.15 -4.34
CA LEU A 109 -4.88 -13.44 -4.19
C LEU A 109 -4.14 -13.56 -5.54
N ASP A 110 -4.74 -14.24 -6.51
CA ASP A 110 -4.10 -14.43 -7.82
C ASP A 110 -4.05 -13.16 -8.66
N ASN A 111 -5.03 -12.26 -8.50
CA ASN A 111 -5.03 -10.95 -9.17
C ASN A 111 -4.03 -10.01 -8.50
N TYR A 112 -4.05 -9.99 -7.18
CA TYR A 112 -3.11 -9.23 -6.36
C TYR A 112 -1.65 -9.58 -6.67
N LEU A 113 -1.28 -10.86 -6.70
CA LEU A 113 0.10 -11.29 -6.99
C LEU A 113 0.54 -11.06 -8.46
N LYS A 114 -0.36 -10.57 -9.32
CA LYS A 114 -0.05 -10.12 -10.69
C LYS A 114 0.01 -8.59 -10.81
N GLY A 115 -0.38 -7.86 -9.77
CA GLY A 115 -0.37 -6.41 -9.70
C GLY A 115 1.04 -5.86 -9.48
N ASP A 116 1.24 -5.15 -8.37
CA ASP A 116 2.55 -4.62 -8.00
C ASP A 116 3.58 -5.77 -7.86
N LYS A 117 4.83 -5.47 -8.16
CA LYS A 117 5.96 -6.40 -8.01
C LYS A 117 6.76 -6.18 -6.74
N LEU A 118 6.52 -5.09 -6.00
CA LEU A 118 7.07 -4.84 -4.67
C LEU A 118 6.25 -5.55 -3.59
N ILE A 119 5.98 -6.85 -3.75
CA ILE A 119 5.24 -7.65 -2.78
C ILE A 119 6.20 -8.59 -2.06
N LYS A 120 6.16 -8.58 -0.73
CA LYS A 120 6.82 -9.56 0.13
C LYS A 120 5.79 -10.33 0.94
N VAL A 121 5.76 -11.65 0.80
CA VAL A 121 4.92 -12.52 1.65
C VAL A 121 5.54 -12.63 3.04
N LEU A 122 4.74 -12.36 4.07
CA LEU A 122 5.15 -12.44 5.46
C LEU A 122 4.58 -13.67 6.16
N ILE A 123 3.29 -13.95 5.96
CA ILE A 123 2.58 -15.12 6.50
C ILE A 123 1.76 -15.74 5.37
N ASP A 124 1.76 -17.06 5.27
CA ASP A 124 0.80 -17.84 4.49
C ASP A 124 0.43 -19.10 5.29
N LYS A 125 -0.68 -19.03 6.02
CA LYS A 125 -1.13 -20.12 6.91
C LYS A 125 -1.66 -21.33 6.16
N ASP A 126 -2.04 -21.15 4.90
CA ASP A 126 -2.67 -22.19 4.07
C ASP A 126 -1.70 -22.81 3.06
N CYS A 127 -0.47 -22.28 2.99
CA CYS A 127 0.50 -22.58 1.93
C CYS A 127 -0.12 -22.41 0.53
N ARG A 128 -0.96 -21.39 0.32
CA ARG A 128 -1.63 -21.12 -0.98
C ARG A 128 -0.65 -20.63 -2.04
N ILE A 129 0.39 -19.90 -1.64
CA ILE A 129 1.38 -19.33 -2.54
C ILE A 129 2.43 -20.40 -2.84
N LYS A 130 2.37 -20.98 -4.05
CA LYS A 130 3.23 -22.10 -4.47
C LYS A 130 4.53 -21.68 -5.15
N ARG A 131 4.68 -20.39 -5.47
CA ARG A 131 5.85 -19.83 -6.13
C ARG A 131 6.56 -18.87 -5.20
N ASP A 132 7.87 -18.76 -5.35
CA ASP A 132 8.61 -17.72 -4.65
C ASP A 132 8.22 -16.35 -5.23
N ILE A 133 7.96 -15.40 -4.33
CA ILE A 133 7.62 -14.02 -4.68
C ILE A 133 8.82 -13.16 -4.30
N VAL A 134 9.56 -12.73 -5.32
CA VAL A 134 10.75 -11.89 -5.14
C VAL A 134 10.37 -10.44 -5.44
N PRO A 135 10.40 -9.53 -4.44
CA PRO A 135 10.10 -8.13 -4.66
C PRO A 135 11.03 -7.51 -5.72
N THR A 136 10.47 -6.75 -6.65
CA THR A 136 11.26 -5.98 -7.63
C THR A 136 10.60 -4.66 -7.96
N ASP A 137 11.40 -3.61 -8.06
CA ASP A 137 11.00 -2.26 -8.42
C ASP A 137 11.07 -1.98 -9.93
N ILE A 138 11.15 -3.03 -10.76
CA ILE A 138 11.34 -2.91 -12.21
C ILE A 138 10.24 -2.07 -12.90
N ASP A 139 9.02 -2.07 -12.35
CA ASP A 139 7.90 -1.29 -12.90
C ASP A 139 8.05 0.22 -12.61
N TYR A 140 8.89 0.58 -11.63
CA TYR A 140 9.24 1.95 -11.27
C TYR A 140 10.52 2.43 -11.94
N HIS A 141 11.25 1.56 -12.64
CA HIS A 141 12.49 1.93 -13.31
C HIS A 141 12.20 2.83 -14.51
N VAL A 142 12.50 4.11 -14.36
CA VAL A 142 12.52 5.03 -15.50
C VAL A 142 13.78 4.72 -16.32
N ARG A 143 13.59 4.26 -17.56
CA ARG A 143 14.73 4.10 -18.48
C ARG A 143 15.36 5.45 -18.76
N LYS A 144 16.69 5.49 -18.86
CA LYS A 144 17.40 6.69 -19.32
C LYS A 144 16.82 7.10 -20.70
N PRO A 145 16.28 8.32 -20.85
CA PRO A 145 15.76 8.75 -22.14
C PRO A 145 16.91 8.89 -23.13
N SER A 146 16.63 8.65 -24.40
CA SER A 146 17.50 9.12 -25.47
C SER A 146 17.57 10.65 -25.45
N ALA A 147 18.60 11.22 -26.09
CA ALA A 147 18.72 12.67 -26.20
C ALA A 147 17.47 13.31 -26.84
N ARG A 148 16.82 12.60 -27.77
CA ARG A 148 15.59 13.05 -28.42
C ARG A 148 14.38 13.01 -27.49
N GLU A 149 14.18 11.91 -26.76
CA GLU A 149 13.06 11.82 -25.81
C GLU A 149 13.15 12.87 -24.70
N TYR A 150 14.37 13.21 -24.28
CA TYR A 150 14.60 14.32 -23.35
C TYR A 150 14.19 15.67 -23.96
N ASP A 151 14.64 15.96 -25.19
CA ASP A 151 14.29 17.20 -25.90
C ASP A 151 12.78 17.31 -26.15
N ASP A 152 12.13 16.23 -26.61
CA ASP A 152 10.69 16.15 -26.84
C ASP A 152 9.91 16.45 -25.55
N CYS A 153 10.33 15.88 -24.41
CA CYS A 153 9.72 16.12 -23.10
C CYS A 153 9.84 17.58 -22.65
N CYS A 154 11.04 18.17 -22.77
CA CYS A 154 11.25 19.59 -22.48
C CYS A 154 10.41 20.49 -23.38
N ASN A 155 10.38 20.20 -24.69
CA ASN A 155 9.62 20.97 -25.66
C ASN A 155 8.13 20.95 -25.32
N GLU A 156 7.55 19.77 -25.02
CA GLU A 156 6.13 19.68 -24.65
C GLU A 156 5.84 20.47 -23.37
N PHE A 157 6.62 20.27 -22.30
CA PHE A 157 6.46 20.98 -21.03
C PHE A 157 6.45 22.51 -21.23
N TRP A 158 7.43 23.04 -21.96
CA TRP A 158 7.53 24.48 -22.19
C TRP A 158 6.49 25.00 -23.18
N ASN A 159 6.00 24.18 -24.11
CA ASN A 159 4.96 24.57 -25.04
C ASN A 159 3.58 24.68 -24.37
N VAL A 160 3.25 23.77 -23.43
CA VAL A 160 1.97 23.81 -22.70
C VAL A 160 1.96 24.81 -21.55
N THR A 161 3.11 25.09 -20.92
CA THR A 161 3.21 26.03 -19.79
C THR A 161 2.58 27.41 -20.06
N PRO A 162 2.83 28.07 -21.21
CA PRO A 162 2.17 29.33 -21.56
C PRO A 162 0.65 29.24 -21.63
N TYR A 163 0.06 28.08 -21.90
CA TYR A 163 -1.41 27.93 -21.93
C TYR A 163 -2.00 28.01 -20.53
N VAL A 164 -1.35 27.41 -19.54
CA VAL A 164 -1.73 27.56 -18.13
C VAL A 164 -1.63 29.03 -17.70
N ILE A 165 -0.52 29.69 -18.02
CA ILE A 165 -0.33 31.13 -17.69
C ILE A 165 -1.41 31.99 -18.37
N LYS A 166 -1.66 31.78 -19.68
CA LYS A 166 -2.71 32.52 -20.41
C LYS A 166 -4.09 32.26 -19.82
N GLY A 167 -4.35 31.06 -19.30
CA GLY A 167 -5.60 30.73 -18.61
C GLY A 167 -5.77 31.51 -17.32
N LEU A 168 -4.70 31.68 -16.53
CA LEU A 168 -4.74 32.42 -15.27
C LEU A 168 -4.80 33.95 -15.46
N CYS A 169 -4.21 34.49 -16.53
CA CYS A 169 -4.17 35.93 -16.80
C CYS A 169 -5.40 36.47 -17.56
N ARG A 170 -6.34 35.63 -17.99
CA ARG A 170 -7.58 36.01 -18.68
C ARG A 170 -8.76 35.95 -17.73
#